data_AF-A0A813LPL7-F1
#
_entry.id   AF-A0A813LPL7-F1
#
_cell.length_a   1.000
_cell.length_b   1.000
_cell.length_c   1.000
_cell.angle_alpha   90.00
_cell.angle_beta   90.00
_cell.angle_gamma   90.00
#
_symmetry.space_group_name_H-M   'P 1'
#
loop_
_entity.id
_entity.type
_entity.pdbx_description
1 polymer ?
#
loop_
_entity_poly.entity_id
_entity_poly.type
_entity_poly.pdbx_seq_one_letter_code
_entity_poly.pdbx_strand_id
1 'polypeptide(L)'
;VGVWQESNAEKALDALKKLQPDNAMVLRDGRWQQIDAVDVVPGDVTEIKVGDKVPADMRLIKLKTTTIRIEQSQLTGESQSVAKESEPVTELDCVIQGKTNMLFASTTAPG
;
A
#
# COMPACT_ATOMS: atom_id res chain seq x y z
N VAL A 1 7.12 33.96 -16.67
CA VAL A 1 6.95 33.43 -15.29
C VAL A 1 6.41 31.99 -15.25
N GLY A 2 5.81 31.45 -16.34
CA GLY A 2 5.28 30.07 -16.35
C GLY A 2 6.30 28.91 -16.34
N VAL A 3 7.50 29.10 -16.88
CA VAL A 3 8.49 28.01 -17.05
C VAL A 3 9.05 27.46 -15.73
N TRP A 4 9.06 28.26 -14.66
CA TRP A 4 9.55 27.83 -13.34
C TRP A 4 8.52 27.04 -12.52
N GLN A 5 7.23 27.21 -12.77
CA GLN A 5 6.18 26.44 -12.09
C GLN A 5 6.03 25.02 -12.68
N GLU A 6 6.20 24.86 -13.99
CA GLU A 6 6.15 23.54 -14.66
C GLU A 6 7.27 22.61 -14.18
N SER A 7 8.52 23.11 -14.08
CA SER A 7 9.65 22.27 -13.64
C SER A 7 9.55 21.77 -12.20
N ASN A 8 8.94 22.55 -11.30
CA ASN A 8 8.72 22.11 -9.92
C ASN A 8 7.57 21.09 -9.81
N ALA A 9 6.53 21.24 -10.64
CA ALA A 9 5.43 20.28 -10.69
C ALA A 9 5.91 18.90 -11.19
N GLU A 10 6.72 18.85 -12.24
CA GLU A 10 7.33 17.60 -12.73
C GLU A 10 8.19 16.91 -11.67
N LYS A 11 9.03 17.67 -10.94
CA LYS A 11 9.89 17.10 -9.90
C LYS A 11 9.09 16.52 -8.73
N ALA A 12 8.00 17.16 -8.34
CA ALA A 12 7.11 16.66 -7.31
C ALA A 12 6.43 15.36 -7.75
N LEU A 13 6.00 15.28 -9.02
CA LEU A 13 5.40 14.08 -9.59
C LEU A 13 6.38 12.91 -9.65
N ASP A 14 7.61 13.15 -10.09
CA ASP A 14 8.67 12.14 -10.13
C ASP A 14 9.11 11.67 -8.74
N ALA A 15 9.13 12.56 -7.75
CA ALA A 15 9.37 12.18 -6.37
C ALA A 15 8.24 11.27 -5.83
N LEU A 16 6.99 11.53 -6.22
CA LEU A 16 5.85 10.69 -5.85
C LEU A 16 5.96 9.29 -6.46
N LYS A 17 6.37 9.18 -7.73
CA LYS A 17 6.58 7.89 -8.41
C LYS A 17 7.62 7.01 -7.69
N LYS A 18 8.68 7.62 -7.14
CA LYS A 18 9.71 6.89 -6.38
C LYS A 18 9.23 6.28 -5.06
N LEU A 19 8.06 6.69 -4.56
CA LEU A 19 7.48 6.11 -3.35
C LEU A 19 6.79 4.77 -3.64
N GLN A 20 6.33 4.56 -4.88
CA GLN A 20 5.70 3.31 -5.30
C GLN A 20 6.73 2.18 -5.39
N PRO A 21 6.34 0.94 -5.04
CA PRO A 21 7.17 -0.22 -5.32
C PRO A 21 7.36 -0.41 -6.82
N ASP A 22 8.50 -0.93 -7.24
CA ASP A 22 8.76 -1.20 -8.66
C ASP A 22 7.93 -2.38 -9.20
N ASN A 23 7.54 -3.32 -8.32
CA ASN A 23 6.86 -4.54 -8.71
C ASN A 23 5.84 -4.99 -7.66
N ALA A 24 4.83 -5.75 -8.10
CA ALA A 24 3.84 -6.39 -7.25
C ALA A 24 3.64 -7.87 -7.63
N MET A 25 3.38 -8.72 -6.64
CA MET A 25 3.02 -10.12 -6.86
C MET A 25 1.49 -10.25 -6.90
N VAL A 26 0.93 -10.64 -8.05
CA VAL A 26 -0.51 -10.75 -8.28
C VAL A 26 -0.92 -12.18 -8.67
N LEU A 27 -2.12 -12.59 -8.29
CA LEU A 27 -2.74 -13.85 -8.68
C LEU A 27 -3.68 -13.62 -9.87
N ARG A 28 -3.21 -13.92 -11.08
CA ARG A 28 -3.98 -13.84 -12.34
C ARG A 28 -3.95 -15.19 -13.05
N ASP A 29 -5.06 -15.60 -13.65
CA ASP A 29 -5.21 -16.89 -14.33
C ASP A 29 -4.82 -18.11 -13.46
N GLY A 30 -5.07 -18.02 -12.16
CA GLY A 30 -4.74 -19.06 -11.19
C GLY A 30 -3.25 -19.24 -10.89
N ARG A 31 -2.39 -18.31 -11.33
CA ARG A 31 -0.94 -18.34 -11.11
C ARG A 31 -0.44 -17.03 -10.52
N TRP A 32 0.55 -17.14 -9.64
CA TRP A 32 1.27 -15.98 -9.12
C TRP A 32 2.22 -15.44 -10.17
N GLN A 33 2.14 -14.15 -10.44
CA GLN A 33 2.91 -13.45 -11.47
C GLN A 33 3.45 -12.15 -10.88
N GLN A 34 4.69 -11.82 -11.20
CA GLN A 34 5.28 -10.52 -10.88
C GLN A 34 4.97 -9.56 -12.03
N ILE A 35 4.33 -8.44 -11.71
CA ILE A 35 4.02 -7.36 -12.66
C ILE A 35 4.57 -6.04 -12.13
N ASP A 36 4.63 -5.03 -12.99
CA ASP A 36 4.90 -3.66 -12.54
C ASP A 36 3.77 -3.22 -11.60
N ALA A 37 4.10 -2.53 -10.52
CA ALA A 37 3.10 -2.02 -9.58
C ALA A 37 2.11 -1.07 -10.25
N VAL A 38 2.52 -0.36 -11.32
CA VAL A 38 1.63 0.51 -12.09
C VAL A 38 0.55 -0.25 -12.87
N ASP A 39 0.75 -1.54 -13.12
CA ASP A 39 -0.17 -2.42 -13.84
C ASP A 39 -1.17 -3.13 -12.91
N VAL A 40 -1.13 -2.86 -11.61
CA VAL A 40 -2.09 -3.38 -10.63
C VAL A 40 -3.43 -2.65 -10.79
N VAL A 41 -4.51 -3.43 -10.89
CA VAL A 41 -5.86 -2.90 -11.11
C VAL A 41 -6.81 -3.29 -9.98
N PRO A 42 -7.90 -2.52 -9.75
CA PRO A 42 -8.93 -2.92 -8.80
C PRO A 42 -9.49 -4.31 -9.13
N GLY A 43 -9.48 -5.21 -8.13
CA GLY A 43 -9.88 -6.61 -8.28
C GLY A 43 -8.73 -7.61 -8.31
N ASP A 44 -7.49 -7.14 -8.49
CA ASP A 44 -6.32 -8.01 -8.33
C ASP A 44 -6.20 -8.53 -6.90
N VAL A 45 -5.79 -9.79 -6.77
CA VAL A 45 -5.40 -10.39 -5.49
C VAL A 45 -3.88 -10.38 -5.42
N THR A 46 -3.34 -9.71 -4.41
CA THR A 46 -1.89 -9.55 -4.24
C THR A 46 -1.38 -10.29 -3.01
N GLU A 47 -0.09 -10.65 -3.02
CA GLU A 47 0.61 -11.16 -1.85
C GLU A 47 1.56 -10.09 -1.32
N ILE A 48 1.43 -9.77 -0.03
CA ILE A 48 2.32 -8.84 0.68
C ILE A 48 3.11 -9.63 1.73
N LYS A 49 4.43 -9.49 1.71
CA LYS A 49 5.36 -10.09 2.66
C LYS A 49 6.02 -9.02 3.52
N VAL A 50 6.69 -9.49 4.56
CA VAL A 50 7.58 -8.67 5.37
C VAL A 50 8.69 -8.10 4.47
N GLY A 51 8.91 -6.79 4.57
CA GLY A 51 9.83 -6.02 3.73
C GLY A 51 9.18 -5.40 2.48
N ASP A 52 7.98 -5.84 2.10
CA ASP A 52 7.31 -5.31 0.91
C ASP A 52 6.66 -3.96 1.20
N LYS A 53 6.70 -3.10 0.18
CA LYS A 53 5.86 -1.91 0.10
C LYS A 53 4.53 -2.27 -0.53
N VAL A 54 3.46 -1.69 -0.01
CA VAL A 54 2.11 -1.90 -0.50
C VAL A 54 1.93 -1.14 -1.84
N PRO A 55 1.57 -1.81 -2.96
CA PRO A 55 1.51 -1.17 -4.28
C PRO A 55 0.29 -0.27 -4.49
N ALA A 56 -0.84 -0.60 -3.86
CA ALA A 56 -2.09 0.12 -3.98
C ALA A 56 -2.89 0.00 -2.67
N ASP A 57 -3.92 0.81 -2.50
CA ASP A 57 -4.85 0.62 -1.40
C ASP A 57 -5.57 -0.73 -1.56
N MET A 58 -5.46 -1.60 -0.56
CA MET A 58 -5.88 -3.00 -0.65
C MET A 58 -6.67 -3.42 0.59
N ARG A 59 -7.70 -4.23 0.36
CA ARG A 59 -8.46 -4.89 1.43
C ARG A 59 -7.77 -6.19 1.81
N LEU A 60 -7.47 -6.38 3.09
CA LEU A 60 -6.85 -7.62 3.59
C LEU A 60 -7.85 -8.79 3.56
N ILE A 61 -7.68 -9.72 2.61
CA ILE A 61 -8.61 -10.85 2.45
C ILE A 61 -8.28 -12.00 3.40
N LYS A 62 -6.99 -12.32 3.56
CA LYS A 62 -6.54 -13.46 4.35
C LYS A 62 -5.11 -13.27 4.85
N LEU A 63 -4.87 -13.60 6.11
CA LEU A 63 -3.52 -13.72 6.66
C LEU A 63 -3.01 -15.15 6.48
N LYS A 64 -1.80 -15.27 5.90
CA LYS A 64 -1.07 -16.55 5.84
C LYS A 64 -0.18 -16.77 7.07
N THR A 65 0.11 -15.70 7.80
CA THR A 65 0.89 -15.68 9.05
C THR A 65 -0.04 -15.52 10.26
N THR A 66 0.50 -15.66 11.47
CA THR A 66 -0.25 -15.41 12.71
C THR A 66 -0.66 -13.95 12.83
N THR A 67 0.24 -13.03 12.49
CA THR A 67 0.00 -11.58 12.51
C THR A 67 0.79 -10.91 11.39
N ILE A 68 0.34 -9.72 11.00
CA ILE A 68 1.13 -8.79 10.20
C ILE A 68 0.94 -7.39 10.78
N ARG A 69 2.00 -6.60 10.74
CA ARG A 69 1.99 -5.19 11.12
C ARG A 69 2.40 -4.36 9.91
N ILE A 70 1.87 -3.16 9.80
CA ILE A 70 2.19 -2.22 8.73
C ILE A 70 2.62 -0.90 9.34
N GLU A 71 3.73 -0.36 8.87
CA GLU A 71 4.18 0.98 9.21
C GLU A 71 3.45 2.00 8.34
N GLN A 72 2.69 2.88 9.00
CA GLN A 72 1.84 3.87 8.33
C GLN A 72 2.31 5.32 8.59
N SER A 73 3.54 5.48 9.10
CA SER A 73 4.14 6.77 9.48
C SER A 73 4.09 7.81 8.36
N GLN A 74 4.24 7.39 7.10
CA GLN A 74 4.14 8.27 5.94
C GLN A 74 2.74 8.86 5.70
N LEU A 75 1.69 8.19 6.17
CA LEU A 75 0.30 8.61 6.01
C LEU A 75 -0.26 9.28 7.27
N THR A 76 0.14 8.81 8.44
CA THR A 76 -0.46 9.21 9.73
C THR A 76 0.45 10.10 10.56
N GLY A 77 1.76 10.14 10.25
CA GLY A 77 2.77 10.80 11.08
C GLY A 77 3.13 10.04 12.35
N GLU A 78 2.49 8.91 12.62
CA GLU A 78 2.73 8.09 13.81
C GLU A 78 3.72 6.98 13.53
N SER A 79 4.77 6.86 14.35
CA SER A 79 5.81 5.85 14.18
C SER A 79 5.39 4.43 14.57
N GLN A 80 4.23 4.24 15.20
CA GLN A 80 3.80 2.92 15.64
C GLN A 80 3.17 2.12 14.49
N SER A 81 3.61 0.87 14.33
CA SER A 81 3.03 -0.03 13.34
C SER A 81 1.65 -0.53 13.78
N VAL A 82 0.71 -0.58 12.84
CA VAL A 82 -0.66 -1.01 13.07
C VAL A 82 -0.82 -2.49 12.75
N ALA A 83 -1.39 -3.27 13.67
CA ALA A 83 -1.74 -4.66 13.42
C ALA A 83 -2.93 -4.76 12.45
N LYS A 84 -2.88 -5.71 11.53
CA LYS A 84 -3.92 -5.89 10.52
C LYS A 84 -4.69 -7.18 10.71
N GLU A 85 -5.98 -7.14 10.36
CA GLU A 85 -6.92 -8.25 10.48
C GLU A 85 -7.90 -8.29 9.30
N SER A 86 -8.43 -9.45 8.97
CA SER A 86 -9.33 -9.60 7.83
C SER A 86 -10.78 -9.20 8.13
N GLU A 87 -11.14 -9.01 9.40
CA GLU A 87 -12.51 -8.72 9.81
C GLU A 87 -12.99 -7.33 9.34
N PRO A 88 -14.30 -7.16 9.08
CA PRO A 88 -14.83 -5.84 8.74
C PRO A 88 -14.70 -4.86 9.91
N VAL A 89 -14.16 -3.67 9.66
CA VAL A 89 -14.24 -2.55 10.61
C VAL A 89 -15.69 -2.05 10.63
N THR A 90 -16.32 -2.06 11.80
CA THR A 90 -17.75 -1.71 11.98
C THR A 90 -17.99 -0.21 12.12
N GLU A 91 -16.95 0.55 12.45
CA GLU A 91 -17.02 2.01 12.59
C GLU A 91 -16.94 2.68 11.21
N LEU A 92 -18.00 3.42 10.85
CA LEU A 92 -18.13 4.04 9.53
C LEU A 92 -17.15 5.21 9.32
N ASP A 93 -16.89 6.00 10.36
CA ASP A 93 -16.02 7.20 10.33
C ASP A 93 -14.66 6.95 10.98
N CYS A 94 -14.16 5.73 10.85
CA CYS A 94 -12.88 5.34 11.43
C CYS A 94 -11.71 6.07 10.76
N VAL A 95 -10.79 6.61 11.57
CA VAL A 95 -9.53 7.20 11.10
C VAL A 95 -8.65 6.15 10.41
N ILE A 96 -7.66 6.61 9.62
CA ILE A 96 -6.77 5.72 8.84
C ILE A 96 -6.13 4.64 9.73
N GLN A 97 -5.72 4.97 10.96
CA GLN A 97 -5.14 4.00 11.88
C GLN A 97 -6.10 2.87 12.26
N GLY A 98 -7.39 3.17 12.44
CA GLY A 98 -8.38 2.18 12.86
C GLY A 98 -8.90 1.33 11.69
N LYS A 99 -8.51 1.62 10.45
CA LYS A 99 -8.73 0.75 9.28
C LYS A 99 -7.77 -0.45 9.32
N THR A 100 -7.94 -1.32 10.32
CA THR A 100 -7.13 -2.54 10.56
C THR A 100 -7.23 -3.55 9.43
N ASN A 101 -8.27 -3.44 8.59
CA ASN A 101 -8.52 -4.36 7.49
C ASN A 101 -8.06 -3.84 6.12
N MET A 102 -7.45 -2.65 6.09
CA MET A 102 -6.89 -2.02 4.90
C MET A 102 -5.37 -1.92 4.97
N LEU A 103 -4.74 -2.11 3.82
CA LEU A 103 -3.35 -1.79 3.51
C LEU A 103 -3.39 -0.55 2.61
N PHE A 104 -2.48 0.40 2.81
CA PHE A 104 -2.47 1.65 2.04
C PHE A 104 -1.23 1.75 1.18
N ALA A 105 -1.35 2.31 -0.03
CA ALA A 105 -0.24 2.51 -0.94
C ALA A 105 0.91 3.28 -0.24
N SER A 106 2.16 2.93 -0.58
CA SER A 106 3.38 3.52 0.00
C SER A 106 3.66 3.19 1.47
N THR A 107 2.79 2.42 2.14
CA THR A 107 3.12 1.85 3.47
C THR A 107 3.98 0.60 3.33
N THR A 108 4.72 0.26 4.39
CA THR A 108 5.66 -0.89 4.37
C THR A 108 5.29 -1.90 5.45
N ALA A 109 5.44 -3.19 5.16
CA ALA A 109 5.39 -4.23 6.17
C ALA A 109 6.78 -4.36 6.83
N PRO A 110 7.01 -3.87 8.07
CA PRO A 110 8.32 -3.95 8.70
C PRO A 110 8.76 -5.40 8.99
N GLY A 111 10.09 -5.56 9.04
CA GLY A 111 10.86 -6.75 9.41
C GLY A 111 10.52 -7.34 10.77
#